data_AF-A0A7L2R2V5-F1
#
_entry.id   AF-A0A7L2R2V5-F1
#
_cell.length_a   1.000
_cell.length_b   1.000
_cell.length_c   1.000
_cell.angle_alpha   90.00
_cell.angle_beta   90.00
_cell.angle_gamma   90.00
#
_symmetry.space_group_name_H-M   'P 1'
#
loop_
_entity.id
_entity.type
_entity.pdbx_description
1 polymer ?
#
loop_
_entity_poly.entity_id
_entity_poly.type
_entity_poly.pdbx_seq_one_letter_code
_entity_poly.pdbx_strand_id
1 'polypeptide(L)'
;KLIVAVEHDEIPRLKALYERGLQNNVPGLKLIGAKEIQEKEPFCRGLMALDSPYTGIVDYKQVAQSYARDFQEAGGTILTDFEVTNMEMAKESSPGSEDG
;
A
#
# COMPACT_ATOMS: atom_id res chain seq x y z
N LYS A 1 -4.87 -12.30 0.35
CA LYS A 1 -6.13 -11.70 -0.15
C LYS A 1 -6.47 -12.32 -1.50
N LEU A 2 -7.74 -12.69 -1.73
CA LEU A 2 -8.24 -13.09 -3.04
C LEU A 2 -8.95 -11.93 -3.73
N ILE A 3 -8.65 -11.71 -5.01
CA ILE A 3 -9.45 -10.86 -5.90
C ILE A 3 -10.19 -11.82 -6.83
N VAL A 4 -11.51 -11.87 -6.71
CA VAL A 4 -12.32 -12.98 -7.24
C VAL A 4 -13.14 -12.49 -8.44
N ALA A 5 -13.09 -13.23 -9.54
CA ALA A 5 -14.02 -13.11 -10.65
C ALA A 5 -15.21 -14.04 -10.41
N VAL A 6 -16.41 -13.48 -10.34
CA VAL A 6 -17.68 -14.20 -10.17
C VAL A 6 -18.45 -14.34 -11.49
N GLU A 7 -18.14 -13.51 -12.48
CA GLU A 7 -18.69 -13.59 -13.84
C GLU A 7 -17.59 -13.81 -14.89
N HIS A 8 -17.98 -14.34 -16.07
CA HIS A 8 -17.01 -14.75 -17.10
C HIS A 8 -16.28 -13.55 -17.76
N ASP A 9 -16.95 -12.41 -17.84
CA ASP A 9 -16.44 -11.16 -18.40
C ASP A 9 -15.43 -10.44 -17.47
N GLU A 10 -15.37 -10.82 -16.19
CA GLU A 10 -14.38 -10.35 -15.23
C GLU A 10 -13.02 -11.05 -15.38
N ILE A 11 -12.99 -12.27 -15.95
CA ILE A 11 -11.77 -13.08 -16.12
C ILE A 11 -10.69 -12.33 -16.94
N PRO A 12 -10.99 -11.70 -18.09
CA PRO A 12 -10.01 -10.90 -18.82
C PRO A 12 -9.40 -9.76 -17.98
N ARG A 13 -10.22 -9.07 -17.16
CA ARG A 13 -9.76 -7.98 -16.28
C ARG A 13 -8.87 -8.51 -15.17
N LEU A 14 -9.19 -9.68 -14.62
CA LEU A 14 -8.40 -10.36 -13.60
C LEU A 14 -7.02 -10.77 -14.14
N LYS A 15 -6.96 -11.33 -15.37
CA LYS A 15 -5.71 -11.65 -16.05
C LYS A 15 -4.86 -10.41 -16.32
N ALA A 16 -5.47 -9.32 -16.80
CA ALA A 16 -4.76 -8.05 -16.98
C ALA A 16 -4.21 -7.47 -15.66
N LEU A 17 -4.90 -7.69 -14.54
CA LEU A 17 -4.39 -7.33 -13.21
C LEU A 17 -3.19 -8.19 -12.80
N TYR A 18 -3.23 -9.50 -13.06
CA TYR A 18 -2.10 -10.40 -12.85
C TYR A 18 -0.86 -9.97 -13.66
N GLU A 19 -1.03 -9.68 -14.95
CA GLU A 19 0.08 -9.21 -15.81
C GLU A 19 0.72 -7.92 -15.30
N ARG A 20 -0.10 -6.93 -14.88
CA ARG A 20 0.42 -5.70 -14.24
C ARG A 20 1.16 -6.00 -12.94
N GLY A 21 0.67 -6.96 -12.16
CA GLY A 21 1.33 -7.42 -10.95
C GLY A 21 2.72 -8.00 -11.22
N LEU A 22 2.87 -8.81 -12.27
CA LEU A 22 4.16 -9.34 -12.70
C LEU A 22 5.10 -8.22 -13.16
N GLN A 23 4.61 -7.27 -13.97
CA GLN A 23 5.39 -6.11 -14.42
C GLN A 23 5.91 -5.26 -13.24
N ASN A 24 5.11 -5.15 -12.17
CA ASN A 24 5.47 -4.44 -10.95
C ASN A 24 6.25 -5.29 -9.94
N ASN A 25 6.68 -6.51 -10.32
CA ASN A 25 7.40 -7.45 -9.45
C ASN A 25 6.68 -7.74 -8.13
N VAL A 26 5.34 -7.77 -8.13
CA VAL A 26 4.56 -8.10 -6.94
C VAL A 26 4.81 -9.57 -6.59
N PRO A 27 5.38 -9.87 -5.41
CA PRO A 27 5.83 -11.22 -5.11
C PRO A 27 4.65 -12.16 -4.85
N GLY A 28 4.82 -13.41 -5.27
CA GLY A 28 3.92 -14.52 -4.89
C GLY A 28 2.51 -14.47 -5.48
N LEU A 29 2.23 -13.61 -6.47
CA LEU A 29 0.94 -13.59 -7.16
C LEU A 29 0.67 -14.92 -7.88
N LYS A 30 -0.56 -15.42 -7.76
CA LYS A 30 -1.00 -16.64 -8.46
C LYS A 30 -2.44 -16.51 -8.94
N LEU A 31 -2.73 -16.97 -10.15
CA LEU A 31 -4.10 -17.22 -10.58
C LEU A 31 -4.53 -18.61 -10.11
N ILE A 32 -5.67 -18.70 -9.44
CA ILE A 32 -6.21 -19.93 -8.85
C ILE A 32 -7.64 -20.18 -9.31
N GLY A 33 -8.03 -21.46 -9.39
CA GLY A 33 -9.37 -21.87 -9.81
C GLY A 33 -10.39 -21.97 -8.66
N ALA A 34 -11.67 -22.18 -9.00
CA ALA A 34 -12.77 -22.32 -8.03
C ALA A 34 -12.51 -23.29 -6.87
N LYS A 35 -11.86 -24.44 -7.14
CA LYS A 35 -11.51 -25.43 -6.10
C LYS A 35 -10.51 -24.85 -5.09
N GLU A 36 -9.44 -24.22 -5.56
CA GLU A 36 -8.42 -23.58 -4.72
C GLU A 36 -8.98 -22.37 -3.95
N ILE A 37 -9.93 -21.64 -4.54
CA ILE A 37 -10.67 -20.57 -3.84
C ILE A 37 -11.39 -21.15 -2.62
N GLN A 38 -12.13 -22.25 -2.82
CA GLN A 38 -12.87 -22.89 -1.73
C GLN A 38 -11.94 -23.51 -0.66
N GLU A 39 -10.78 -24.03 -1.06
CA GLU A 39 -9.78 -24.56 -0.13
C GLU A 39 -9.17 -23.44 0.75
N LYS A 40 -8.93 -22.25 0.18
CA LYS A 40 -8.39 -21.10 0.91
C LYS A 40 -9.44 -20.36 1.74
N GLU A 41 -10.61 -20.14 1.17
CA GLU A 41 -11.70 -19.35 1.74
C GLU A 41 -13.03 -20.13 1.59
N PRO A 42 -13.38 -21.03 2.54
CA PRO A 42 -14.50 -21.97 2.41
C PRO A 42 -15.87 -21.34 2.15
N PHE A 43 -16.03 -20.07 2.53
CA PHE A 43 -17.27 -19.30 2.35
C PHE A 43 -17.24 -18.40 1.09
N CYS A 44 -16.12 -18.35 0.38
CA CYS A 44 -15.99 -17.61 -0.87
C CYS A 44 -16.43 -18.47 -2.06
N ARG A 45 -17.00 -17.84 -3.09
CA ARG A 45 -17.41 -18.47 -4.35
C ARG A 45 -16.95 -17.61 -5.52
N GLY A 46 -16.44 -18.24 -6.58
CA GLY A 46 -15.98 -17.55 -7.79
C GLY A 46 -15.46 -18.53 -8.84
N LEU A 47 -15.30 -18.04 -10.06
CA LEU A 47 -14.83 -18.79 -11.22
C LEU A 47 -13.31 -18.90 -11.24
N MET A 48 -12.63 -17.81 -10.90
CA MET A 48 -11.17 -17.68 -10.84
C MET A 48 -10.80 -16.56 -9.86
N ALA A 49 -9.63 -16.63 -9.24
CA ALA A 49 -9.14 -15.55 -8.40
C ALA A 49 -7.65 -15.29 -8.60
N LEU A 50 -7.25 -14.04 -8.36
CA LEU A 50 -5.86 -13.66 -8.16
C LEU A 50 -5.57 -13.71 -6.65
N ASP A 51 -4.72 -14.65 -6.26
CA ASP A 51 -4.20 -14.78 -4.90
C ASP A 51 -3.00 -13.85 -4.73
N SER A 52 -3.12 -12.91 -3.79
CA SER A 52 -2.07 -12.00 -3.35
C SER A 52 -1.72 -12.30 -1.89
N PRO A 53 -0.67 -13.11 -1.63
CA PRO A 53 -0.37 -13.62 -0.29
C PRO A 53 0.19 -12.56 0.66
N TYR A 54 0.84 -11.52 0.13
CA TYR A 54 1.48 -10.47 0.93
C TYR A 54 0.62 -9.21 1.12
N THR A 55 -0.66 -9.24 0.72
CA THR A 55 -1.57 -8.14 1.08
C THR A 55 -1.82 -8.18 2.58
N GLY A 56 -1.53 -7.07 3.26
CA GLY A 56 -1.73 -6.93 4.71
C GLY A 56 -2.70 -5.81 5.09
N ILE A 57 -3.04 -5.77 6.37
CA ILE A 57 -3.70 -4.64 7.03
C ILE A 57 -2.62 -3.95 7.86
N VAL A 58 -2.57 -2.62 7.82
CA VAL A 58 -1.54 -1.83 8.51
C VAL A 58 -2.19 -0.85 9.48
N ASP A 59 -1.64 -0.75 10.68
CA ASP A 59 -1.95 0.31 11.63
C ASP A 59 -1.17 1.57 11.27
N TYR A 60 -1.79 2.45 10.49
CA TYR A 60 -1.17 3.70 10.06
C TYR A 60 -0.87 4.67 11.22
N LYS A 61 -1.55 4.55 12.36
CA LYS A 61 -1.21 5.35 13.55
C LYS A 61 0.16 4.93 14.07
N GLN A 62 0.43 3.63 14.16
CA GLN A 62 1.74 3.14 14.57
C GLN A 62 2.85 3.50 13.57
N VAL A 63 2.57 3.44 12.26
CA VAL A 63 3.52 3.90 11.23
C VAL A 63 3.88 5.36 11.43
N ALA A 64 2.87 6.23 11.55
CA ALA A 64 3.10 7.67 11.76
C ALA A 64 3.86 7.95 13.06
N GLN A 65 3.55 7.21 14.14
CA GLN A 65 4.29 7.30 15.40
C GLN A 65 5.74 6.84 15.27
N SER A 66 6.04 5.85 14.42
CA SER A 66 7.42 5.45 14.17
C SER A 66 8.20 6.52 13.45
N TYR A 67 7.64 7.09 12.38
CA TYR A 67 8.28 8.21 11.68
C TYR A 67 8.45 9.44 12.57
N ALA A 68 7.48 9.71 13.45
CA ALA A 68 7.62 10.78 14.44
C ALA A 68 8.84 10.57 15.34
N ARG A 69 9.05 9.35 15.85
CA ARG A 69 10.25 9.02 16.64
C ARG A 69 11.53 9.17 15.83
N ASP A 70 11.60 8.58 14.64
CA ASP A 70 12.80 8.64 13.80
C ASP A 70 13.20 10.10 13.50
N PHE A 71 12.20 10.95 13.21
CA PHE A 71 12.41 12.38 12.99
C PHE A 71 12.89 13.12 14.25
N GLN A 72 12.31 12.81 15.41
CA GLN A 72 12.73 13.40 16.69
C GLN A 72 14.14 12.97 17.10
N GLU A 73 14.51 11.70 16.86
CA GLU A 73 15.85 11.18 17.09
C GLU A 73 16.89 11.85 16.18
N ALA A 74 16.50 12.25 14.97
CA ALA A 74 17.30 13.06 14.07
C ALA A 74 17.38 14.55 14.46
N GLY A 75 16.81 14.95 15.61
CA GLY A 75 16.81 16.33 16.11
C GLY A 75 15.62 17.18 15.70
N GLY A 76 14.65 16.59 14.98
CA GLY A 76 13.41 17.25 14.58
C GLY A 76 12.49 17.53 15.77
N THR A 77 11.68 18.58 15.67
CA THR A 77 10.64 18.91 16.68
C THR A 77 9.26 18.79 16.08
N ILE A 78 8.36 18.09 16.79
CA ILE A 78 6.96 17.93 16.39
C ILE A 78 6.09 18.71 17.37
N LEU A 79 5.31 19.65 16.84
CA LEU A 79 4.35 20.44 17.61
C LEU A 79 2.94 20.01 17.17
N THR A 80 2.18 19.43 18.10
CA THR A 80 0.74 19.17 17.94
C THR A 80 -0.06 20.27 18.63
N ASP A 81 -1.35 20.38 18.29
CA ASP A 81 -2.22 21.44 18.82
C ASP A 81 -1.66 22.86 18.56
N PHE A 82 -0.85 22.99 17.51
CA PHE A 82 -0.18 24.23 17.12
C PHE A 82 -0.77 24.72 15.80
N GLU A 83 -1.69 25.67 15.90
CA GLU A 83 -2.32 26.28 14.72
C GLU A 83 -1.36 27.24 14.03
N VAL A 84 -1.17 27.05 12.73
CA VAL A 84 -0.38 27.96 11.89
C VAL A 84 -1.26 29.15 11.51
N THR A 85 -0.89 30.36 11.94
CA THR A 85 -1.68 31.58 11.73
C THR A 85 -1.17 32.47 10.59
N ASN A 86 0.10 32.30 10.19
CA ASN A 86 0.72 33.03 9.09
C ASN A 86 1.80 32.16 8.43
N MET A 87 2.06 32.37 7.13
CA MET A 87 3.16 31.77 6.38
C MET A 87 3.71 32.80 5.40
N GLU A 88 5.03 32.92 5.34
CA GLU A 88 5.73 33.82 4.41
C GLU A 88 6.68 32.99 3.53
N MET A 89 6.80 33.39 2.27
CA MET A 89 7.73 32.74 1.34
C MET A 89 9.17 33.15 1.68
N ALA A 90 9.98 32.19 2.11
CA ALA A 90 11.41 32.38 2.24
C ALA A 90 12.11 32.23 0.88
N LYS A 91 13.22 32.95 0.68
CA LYS A 91 14.13 32.67 -0.44
C LYS A 91 14.79 31.32 -0.18
N GLU A 92 14.80 30.46 -1.19
CA GLU A 92 15.44 29.14 -1.13
C GLU A 92 16.94 29.30 -0.81
N SER A 93 17.45 28.45 0.08
CA SER A 93 18.87 28.44 0.43
C SER A 93 19.72 28.08 -0.78
N SER A 94 20.92 28.66 -0.87
CA SER A 94 21.90 28.26 -1.86
C SER A 94 22.29 26.78 -1.67
N PRO A 95 22.53 26.02 -2.74
CA PRO A 95 22.90 24.60 -2.62
C PRO A 95 24.12 24.40 -1.70
N GLY A 96 23.99 23.52 -0.69
CA GLY A 96 25.07 23.18 0.25
C GLY A 96 25.14 24.09 1.48
N SER A 97 24.01 24.70 1.86
CA SER A 97 23.91 25.42 3.12
C SER A 97 23.84 24.44 4.30
N GLU A 98 24.21 24.89 5.51
CA GLU A 98 24.04 24.05 6.72
C GLU A 98 22.55 23.74 7.00
N ASP A 99 21.64 24.54 6.43
CA ASP A 99 20.19 24.37 6.48
C ASP A 99 19.62 23.51 5.32
N GLY A 100 20.47 23.00 4.40
CA GLY A 100 20.07 22.20 3.22
C GLY A 100 21.01 22.32 2.02
#